data_AF-A0A5N6LDW6-F1
#
_entry.id   AF-A0A5N6LDW6-F1
#
_cell.length_a   1.000
_cell.length_b   1.000
_cell.length_c   1.000
_cell.angle_alpha   90.00
_cell.angle_beta   90.00
_cell.angle_gamma   90.00
#
_symmetry.space_group_name_H-M   'P 1'
#
loop_
_entity.id
_entity.type
_entity.pdbx_description
1 polymer ?
#
loop_
_entity_poly.entity_id
_entity_poly.type
_entity_poly.pdbx_seq_one_letter_code
_entity_poly.pdbx_strand_id
1 'polypeptide(L)'
;MTRRSLRSDRNGVKQHVKDAKLPEIEVVRILWDVLMDAVQWSGKNQQQNANLALRQVKTWAKLLNTFCTNGKLELELLYKVQVQCYEDTKLMKLFPEVVRSLYDQDVLAEDTILHWFLKGTNQKEGHDDHEAAKTGNIEDRPMTMAIDEDRP
;
A
#
# COMPACT_ATOMS: atom_id res chain seq x y z
N MET A 1 6.94 -14.02 -22.67
CA MET A 1 7.98 -13.21 -21.99
C MET A 1 8.77 -14.11 -21.05
N THR A 2 10.08 -14.24 -21.26
CA THR A 2 10.91 -15.33 -20.69
C THR A 2 11.57 -14.88 -19.38
N ARG A 3 11.65 -15.78 -18.38
CA ARG A 3 12.19 -15.57 -17.01
C ARG A 3 13.60 -14.93 -16.90
N ARG A 4 14.32 -14.75 -18.01
CA ARG A 4 15.59 -13.99 -18.06
C ARG A 4 15.38 -12.47 -18.02
N SER A 5 14.27 -11.95 -18.55
CA SER A 5 13.98 -10.50 -18.60
C SER A 5 13.80 -9.91 -17.19
N LEU A 6 13.15 -10.65 -16.29
CA LEU A 6 12.83 -10.22 -14.92
C LEU A 6 14.05 -10.11 -13.97
N ARG A 7 15.21 -10.68 -14.34
CA ARG A 7 16.45 -10.51 -13.58
C ARG A 7 17.24 -9.28 -14.03
N SER A 8 17.17 -8.93 -15.31
CA SER A 8 17.86 -7.75 -15.87
C SER A 8 17.23 -6.44 -15.38
N ASP A 9 15.90 -6.43 -15.21
CA ASP A 9 15.16 -5.23 -14.78
C ASP A 9 15.45 -4.85 -13.32
N ARG A 10 15.60 -5.85 -12.45
CA ARG A 10 15.78 -5.64 -11.00
C ARG A 10 17.07 -4.90 -10.64
N ASN A 11 18.15 -5.19 -11.36
CA ASN A 11 19.44 -4.54 -11.14
C ASN A 11 19.45 -3.13 -11.75
N GLY A 12 18.75 -2.93 -12.88
CA GLY A 12 18.57 -1.61 -13.48
C GLY A 12 17.87 -0.65 -12.53
N VAL A 13 16.70 -1.02 -11.99
CA VAL A 13 15.95 -0.17 -11.07
C VAL A 13 16.76 0.19 -9.83
N LYS A 14 17.44 -0.78 -9.19
CA LYS A 14 18.31 -0.51 -8.03
C LYS A 14 19.47 0.44 -8.36
N GLN A 15 20.06 0.30 -9.53
CA GLN A 15 21.18 1.14 -9.96
C GLN A 15 20.69 2.57 -10.27
N HIS A 16 19.60 2.71 -11.02
CA HIS A 16 18.99 4.02 -11.31
C HIS A 16 18.56 4.77 -10.04
N VAL A 17 18.01 4.07 -9.04
CA VAL A 17 17.66 4.66 -7.73
C VAL A 17 18.90 5.20 -7.01
N LYS A 18 20.00 4.43 -6.99
CA LYS A 18 21.26 4.84 -6.35
C LYS A 18 21.89 6.03 -7.08
N ASP A 19 21.86 6.01 -8.41
CA ASP A 19 22.41 7.07 -9.25
C ASP A 19 21.58 8.36 -9.15
N ALA A 20 20.26 8.24 -8.93
CA ALA A 20 19.33 9.36 -8.74
C ALA A 20 19.24 9.87 -7.29
N LYS A 21 19.90 9.22 -6.32
CA LYS A 21 19.83 9.52 -4.86
C LYS A 21 18.40 9.59 -4.31
N LEU A 22 17.48 8.81 -4.87
CA LEU A 22 16.09 8.83 -4.41
C LEU A 22 15.99 8.19 -3.02
N PRO A 23 15.30 8.83 -2.05
CA PRO A 23 14.98 8.20 -0.78
C PRO A 23 14.26 6.88 -0.98
N GLU A 24 14.62 5.82 -0.23
CA GLU A 24 14.02 4.48 -0.38
C GLU A 24 12.48 4.49 -0.24
N ILE A 25 11.96 5.41 0.58
CA ILE A 25 10.53 5.67 0.76
C ILE A 25 9.88 6.08 -0.57
N GLU A 26 10.50 7.00 -1.32
CA GLU A 26 9.97 7.43 -2.63
C GLU A 26 9.96 6.28 -3.63
N VAL A 27 10.98 5.43 -3.58
CA VAL A 27 11.06 4.25 -4.46
C VAL A 27 9.89 3.30 -4.20
N VAL A 28 9.57 3.03 -2.93
CA VAL A 28 8.41 2.20 -2.57
C VAL A 28 7.11 2.78 -3.12
N ARG A 29 6.90 4.10 -2.99
CA ARG A 29 5.71 4.78 -3.52
C ARG A 29 5.62 4.69 -5.04
N ILE A 30 6.73 4.96 -5.73
CA ILE A 30 6.82 4.89 -7.20
C ILE A 30 6.57 3.47 -7.69
N LEU A 31 7.13 2.45 -7.03
CA LEU A 31 6.91 1.05 -7.40
C LEU A 31 5.43 0.66 -7.31
N TRP A 32 4.74 1.14 -6.28
CA TRP A 32 3.30 0.93 -6.14
C TRP A 32 2.50 1.65 -7.23
N ASP A 33 2.84 2.90 -7.56
CA ASP A 33 2.16 3.65 -8.62
C ASP A 33 2.32 2.95 -9.99
N VAL A 34 3.55 2.56 -10.35
CA VAL A 34 3.83 1.83 -11.60
C VAL A 34 3.11 0.48 -11.65
N LEU A 35 3.01 -0.22 -10.52
CA LEU A 35 2.27 -1.48 -10.41
C LEU A 35 0.79 -1.25 -10.74
N MET A 36 0.17 -0.24 -10.13
CA MET A 36 -1.25 0.05 -10.30
C MET A 36 -1.60 0.62 -11.68
N ASP A 37 -0.70 1.41 -12.28
CA ASP A 37 -0.82 1.90 -13.66
C ASP A 37 -0.80 0.76 -14.69
N ALA A 38 -0.09 -0.33 -14.39
CA ALA A 38 -0.03 -1.50 -15.26
C ALA A 38 -1.31 -2.38 -15.20
N VAL A 39 -2.24 -2.10 -14.29
CA VAL A 39 -3.52 -2.82 -14.21
C VAL A 39 -4.45 -2.34 -15.33
N GLN A 40 -4.96 -3.30 -16.11
CA GLN A 40 -5.90 -3.00 -17.21
C GLN A 40 -7.32 -2.86 -16.66
N TRP A 41 -7.64 -1.69 -16.13
CA TRP A 41 -8.95 -1.38 -15.56
C TRP A 41 -10.08 -1.39 -16.60
N SER A 42 -11.25 -1.89 -16.19
CA SER A 42 -12.48 -1.90 -16.97
C SER A 42 -13.63 -1.27 -16.20
N GLY A 43 -14.40 -0.36 -16.82
CA GLY A 43 -15.55 0.27 -16.17
C GLY A 43 -16.73 -0.68 -15.90
N LYS A 44 -16.76 -1.87 -16.52
CA LYS A 44 -17.93 -2.76 -16.55
C LYS A 44 -17.86 -3.93 -15.58
N ASN A 45 -16.66 -4.35 -15.16
CA ASN A 45 -16.47 -5.58 -14.40
C ASN A 45 -15.54 -5.37 -13.20
N GLN A 46 -16.12 -4.98 -12.06
CA GLN A 46 -15.36 -4.70 -10.85
C GLN A 46 -14.66 -5.94 -10.29
N GLN A 47 -15.28 -7.11 -10.39
CA GLN A 47 -14.62 -8.35 -9.95
C GLN A 47 -13.38 -8.67 -10.78
N GLN A 48 -13.45 -8.44 -12.10
CA GLN A 48 -12.29 -8.61 -12.97
C GLN A 48 -11.18 -7.62 -12.60
N ASN A 49 -11.52 -6.36 -12.31
CA ASN A 49 -10.55 -5.35 -11.88
C ASN A 49 -9.81 -5.78 -10.61
N ALA A 50 -10.55 -6.24 -9.59
CA ALA A 50 -9.99 -6.78 -8.35
C ALA A 50 -9.02 -7.94 -8.64
N ASN A 51 -9.44 -8.89 -9.46
CA ASN A 51 -8.59 -10.03 -9.85
C ASN A 51 -7.32 -9.61 -10.60
N LEU A 52 -7.40 -8.59 -11.48
CA LEU A 52 -6.25 -8.09 -12.22
C LEU A 52 -5.27 -7.36 -11.30
N ALA A 53 -5.77 -6.52 -10.39
CA ALA A 53 -4.95 -5.85 -9.39
C ALA A 53 -4.21 -6.86 -8.49
N LEU A 54 -4.92 -7.86 -7.94
CA LEU A 54 -4.29 -8.90 -7.11
C LEU A 54 -3.25 -9.73 -7.87
N ARG A 55 -3.51 -10.04 -9.15
CA ARG A 55 -2.51 -10.70 -10.01
C ARG A 55 -1.27 -9.83 -10.17
N GLN A 56 -1.45 -8.52 -10.32
CA GLN A 56 -0.34 -7.58 -10.46
C GLN A 56 0.48 -7.50 -9.17
N VAL A 57 -0.19 -7.39 -8.01
CA VAL A 57 0.45 -7.44 -6.68
C VAL A 57 1.33 -8.68 -6.53
N LYS A 58 0.78 -9.88 -6.82
CA LYS A 58 1.54 -11.14 -6.75
C LYS A 58 2.72 -11.19 -7.72
N THR A 59 2.54 -10.63 -8.93
CA THR A 59 3.59 -10.59 -9.94
C THR A 59 4.75 -9.69 -9.52
N TRP A 60 4.47 -8.59 -8.83
CA TRP A 60 5.44 -7.59 -8.41
C TRP A 60 5.98 -7.79 -6.99
N ALA A 61 5.38 -8.70 -6.21
CA ALA A 61 5.75 -8.95 -4.81
C ALA A 61 7.25 -9.13 -4.60
N LYS A 62 7.92 -9.90 -5.47
CA LYS A 62 9.38 -10.10 -5.39
C LYS A 62 10.18 -8.80 -5.54
N LEU A 63 9.71 -7.88 -6.38
CA LEU A 63 10.34 -6.57 -6.55
C LEU A 63 10.03 -5.68 -5.34
N LEU A 64 8.79 -5.64 -4.87
CA LEU A 64 8.41 -4.87 -3.68
C LEU A 64 9.21 -5.30 -2.45
N ASN A 65 9.30 -6.60 -2.16
CA ASN A 65 10.09 -7.18 -1.07
C ASN A 65 11.58 -6.78 -1.15
N THR A 66 12.09 -6.57 -2.36
CA THR A 66 13.48 -6.13 -2.55
C THR A 66 13.75 -4.71 -2.01
N PHE A 67 12.72 -3.89 -1.82
CA PHE A 67 12.78 -2.53 -1.29
C PHE A 67 12.11 -2.39 0.08
N CYS A 68 11.05 -3.14 0.37
CA CYS A 68 10.45 -3.25 1.71
C CYS A 68 11.34 -4.11 2.63
N THR A 69 12.47 -3.54 3.06
CA THR A 69 13.53 -4.25 3.83
C THR A 69 13.42 -4.07 5.34
N ASN A 70 12.51 -3.22 5.80
CA ASN A 70 12.27 -2.94 7.21
C ASN A 70 10.84 -2.39 7.40
N GLY A 71 10.37 -2.42 8.64
CA GLY A 71 9.00 -2.01 8.99
C GLY A 71 8.63 -0.58 8.57
N LYS A 72 9.58 0.36 8.49
CA LYS A 72 9.28 1.73 8.01
C LYS A 72 8.87 1.74 6.54
N LEU A 73 9.56 0.97 5.70
CA LEU A 73 9.28 0.89 4.26
C LEU A 73 8.05 0.04 3.96
N GLU A 74 7.81 -1.00 4.76
CA GLU A 74 6.57 -1.78 4.72
C GLU A 74 5.37 -0.91 5.10
N LEU A 75 5.50 -0.12 6.16
CA LEU A 75 4.45 0.78 6.64
C LEU A 75 4.14 1.88 5.62
N GLU A 76 5.16 2.43 4.96
CA GLU A 76 4.98 3.38 3.85
C GLU A 76 4.15 2.76 2.71
N LEU A 77 4.48 1.52 2.31
CA LEU A 77 3.71 0.81 1.29
C LEU A 77 2.25 0.66 1.74
N LEU A 78 2.02 0.25 2.99
CA LEU A 78 0.69 0.04 3.54
C LEU A 78 -0.14 1.33 3.54
N TYR A 79 0.44 2.47 3.94
CA TYR A 79 -0.25 3.78 3.85
C TYR A 79 -0.55 4.17 2.40
N LYS A 80 0.40 3.97 1.49
CA LYS A 80 0.19 4.28 0.06
C LYS A 80 -0.95 3.46 -0.54
N VAL A 81 -1.03 2.16 -0.22
CA VAL A 81 -2.12 1.26 -0.62
C VAL A 81 -3.44 1.73 -0.04
N GLN A 82 -3.48 2.09 1.24
CA GLN A 82 -4.69 2.60 1.91
C GLN A 82 -5.22 3.86 1.24
N VAL A 83 -4.38 4.88 1.07
CA VAL A 83 -4.78 6.16 0.46
C VAL A 83 -5.41 5.92 -0.91
N GLN A 84 -4.74 5.17 -1.78
CA GLN A 84 -5.27 4.91 -3.12
C GLN A 84 -6.56 4.09 -3.11
N CYS A 85 -6.69 3.11 -2.22
CA CYS A 85 -7.91 2.32 -2.14
C CYS A 85 -9.09 3.09 -1.53
N TYR A 86 -8.84 4.10 -0.70
CA TYR A 86 -9.89 4.86 -0.02
C TYR A 86 -10.36 6.09 -0.81
N GLU A 87 -9.62 6.51 -1.83
CA GLU A 87 -10.05 7.53 -2.79
C GLU A 87 -11.11 7.01 -3.78
N ASP A 88 -11.22 5.69 -3.97
CA ASP A 88 -12.25 5.06 -4.82
C ASP A 88 -13.01 3.97 -4.06
N THR A 89 -14.31 4.19 -3.83
CA THR A 89 -15.23 3.22 -3.21
C THR A 89 -15.18 1.82 -3.84
N LYS A 90 -14.84 1.72 -5.14
CA LYS A 90 -14.67 0.42 -5.82
C LYS A 90 -13.42 -0.32 -5.35
N LEU A 91 -12.37 0.42 -4.99
CA LEU A 91 -11.10 -0.11 -4.49
C LEU A 91 -11.09 -0.29 -2.97
N MET A 92 -12.00 0.35 -2.23
CA MET A 92 -12.09 0.16 -0.77
C MET A 92 -12.24 -1.31 -0.39
N LYS A 93 -13.06 -2.07 -1.15
CA LYS A 93 -13.24 -3.52 -0.91
C LYS A 93 -12.00 -4.35 -1.27
N LEU A 94 -11.17 -3.84 -2.18
CA LEU A 94 -9.93 -4.47 -2.62
C LEU A 94 -8.80 -4.32 -1.59
N PHE A 95 -8.82 -3.25 -0.78
CA PHE A 95 -7.82 -2.97 0.24
C PHE A 95 -7.46 -4.18 1.12
N PRO A 96 -8.40 -4.83 1.85
CA PRO A 96 -8.07 -5.96 2.71
C PRO A 96 -7.54 -7.18 1.93
N GLU A 97 -7.96 -7.36 0.68
CA GLU A 97 -7.45 -8.43 -0.19
C GLU A 97 -6.00 -8.16 -0.62
N VAL A 98 -5.66 -6.90 -0.91
CA VAL A 98 -4.30 -6.48 -1.25
C VAL A 98 -3.36 -6.62 -0.05
N VAL A 99 -3.77 -6.15 1.13
CA VAL A 99 -2.96 -6.29 2.37
C VAL A 99 -2.68 -7.75 2.66
N ARG A 100 -3.71 -8.61 2.60
CA ARG A 100 -3.55 -10.05 2.74
C ARG A 100 -2.60 -10.62 1.68
N SER A 101 -2.76 -10.23 0.42
CA SER A 101 -1.87 -10.71 -0.64
C SER A 101 -0.42 -10.24 -0.50
N LEU A 102 -0.17 -9.08 0.12
CA LEU A 102 1.18 -8.59 0.40
C LEU A 102 1.80 -9.34 1.59
N TYR A 103 1.01 -9.63 2.62
CA TYR A 103 1.40 -10.49 3.75
C TYR A 103 1.75 -11.91 3.29
N ASP A 104 0.86 -12.55 2.50
CA ASP A 104 1.05 -13.90 1.95
C ASP A 104 2.28 -14.02 1.02
N GLN A 105 2.88 -12.90 0.61
CA GLN A 105 4.06 -12.85 -0.24
C GLN A 105 5.30 -12.30 0.49
N ASP A 106 5.25 -12.26 1.83
CA ASP A 106 6.31 -11.77 2.72
C ASP A 106 6.72 -10.31 2.42
N VAL A 107 5.84 -9.50 1.83
CA VAL A 107 6.11 -8.07 1.54
C VAL A 107 5.80 -7.20 2.76
N LEU A 108 4.77 -7.55 3.53
CA LEU A 108 4.41 -6.89 4.79
C LEU A 108 4.54 -7.88 5.94
N ALA A 109 5.24 -7.50 7.01
CA ALA A 109 5.29 -8.28 8.24
C ALA A 109 4.01 -8.12 9.06
N GLU A 110 3.69 -9.15 9.86
CA GLU A 110 2.56 -9.12 10.80
C GLU A 110 2.66 -7.93 11.77
N ASP A 111 3.85 -7.71 12.34
CA ASP A 111 4.11 -6.60 13.26
C ASP A 111 3.82 -5.24 12.62
N THR A 112 4.15 -5.07 11.33
CA THR A 112 3.86 -3.84 10.59
C THR A 112 2.35 -3.63 10.44
N ILE A 113 1.61 -4.69 10.08
CA ILE A 113 0.15 -4.63 9.93
C ILE A 113 -0.52 -4.34 11.27
N LEU A 114 -0.09 -5.00 12.35
CA LEU A 114 -0.59 -4.76 13.70
C LEU A 114 -0.29 -3.34 14.17
N HIS A 115 0.93 -2.85 13.95
CA HIS A 115 1.33 -1.48 14.28
C HIS A 115 0.45 -0.45 13.57
N TRP A 116 0.25 -0.62 12.26
CA TRP A 116 -0.63 0.23 11.46
C TRP A 116 -2.07 0.22 11.99
N PHE A 117 -2.61 -0.97 12.26
CA PHE A 117 -3.98 -1.14 12.76
C PHE A 117 -4.18 -0.45 14.11
N LEU A 118 -3.27 -0.71 15.07
CA LEU A 118 -3.35 -0.15 16.43
C LEU A 118 -3.19 1.38 16.45
N LYS A 119 -2.32 1.92 15.60
CA LYS A 119 -2.18 3.38 15.48
C LYS A 119 -3.48 4.04 14.99
N GLY A 120 -4.23 3.36 14.11
CA GLY A 120 -5.54 3.80 13.64
C GLY A 120 -6.67 3.70 14.68
N THR A 121 -6.54 2.84 15.70
CA THR A 121 -7.54 2.65 16.77
C THR A 121 -7.29 3.50 18.02
N ASN A 122 -6.03 3.90 18.28
CA ASN A 122 -5.64 4.58 19.53
C ASN A 122 -5.82 6.11 19.53
N GLN A 123 -6.33 6.72 18.46
CA GLN A 123 -6.66 8.16 18.46
C GLN A 123 -7.93 8.52 19.25
N LYS A 124 -8.61 7.54 19.89
CA LYS A 124 -9.80 7.79 20.73
C LYS A 124 -9.54 7.81 22.24
N GLU A 125 -8.32 7.64 22.73
CA GLU A 125 -8.04 7.60 24.18
C GLU A 125 -7.07 8.69 24.64
N GLY A 126 -7.41 9.95 24.33
CA GLY A 126 -6.64 11.10 24.82
C GLY A 126 -7.35 12.43 24.61
N HIS A 127 -8.59 12.56 25.08
CA HIS A 127 -9.15 13.88 25.38
C HIS A 127 -9.03 14.08 26.89
N ASP A 128 -7.91 14.65 27.31
CA ASP A 128 -7.93 15.78 28.22
C ASP A 128 -6.75 16.70 27.84
N ASP A 129 -7.10 17.95 27.58
CA ASP A 129 -6.31 19.17 27.54
C ASP A 129 -5.46 19.56 26.30
N HIS A 130 -5.96 20.66 25.70
CA HIS A 130 -5.32 21.73 24.95
C HIS A 130 -4.65 21.48 23.58
N GLU A 131 -5.32 22.05 22.57
CA GLU A 131 -4.72 22.99 21.61
C GLU A 131 -3.66 22.46 20.63
N ALA A 132 -4.12 22.04 19.46
CA ALA A 132 -3.73 22.65 18.18
C ALA A 132 -4.44 21.94 17.01
N ALA A 133 -5.42 22.62 16.42
CA ALA A 133 -5.85 22.32 15.07
C ALA A 133 -4.72 22.72 14.09
N LYS A 134 -3.91 21.76 13.64
CA LYS A 134 -3.05 21.94 12.47
C LYS A 134 -3.04 20.68 11.61
N THR A 135 -3.67 20.81 10.45
CA THR A 135 -3.36 20.10 9.19
C THR A 135 -3.23 18.59 9.32
N GLY A 136 -4.34 17.89 9.55
CA GLY A 136 -4.37 16.43 9.54
C GLY A 136 -3.98 15.90 8.16
N ASN A 137 -2.81 15.27 8.07
CA ASN A 137 -2.42 14.48 6.91
C ASN A 137 -3.46 13.35 6.76
N ILE A 138 -3.74 12.90 5.54
CA ILE A 138 -4.69 11.78 5.32
C ILE A 138 -4.26 10.52 6.10
N GLU A 139 -2.96 10.40 6.38
CA GLU A 139 -2.32 9.38 7.21
C GLU A 139 -2.75 9.40 8.69
N ASP A 140 -3.32 10.51 9.17
CA ASP A 140 -3.72 10.69 10.57
C ASP A 140 -5.24 10.50 10.80
N ARG A 141 -6.02 10.09 9.78
CA ARG A 141 -7.47 9.88 9.98
C ARG A 141 -7.77 8.53 10.64
N PRO A 142 -8.56 8.49 11.73
CA PRO A 142 -8.87 7.25 12.44
C PRO A 142 -9.77 6.32 11.62
N MET A 143 -9.34 5.05 11.53
CA MET A 143 -9.86 4.00 10.66
C MET A 143 -11.33 3.60 10.93
N THR A 144 -11.82 3.88 12.14
CA THR A 144 -13.17 3.45 12.57
C THR A 144 -14.34 4.17 11.89
N MET A 145 -14.14 5.32 11.24
CA MET A 145 -15.26 6.08 10.66
C MET A 145 -15.70 5.61 9.27
N ALA A 146 -14.89 4.83 8.54
CA ALA A 146 -15.22 4.41 7.17
C ALA A 146 -16.00 3.08 7.10
N ILE A 147 -16.16 2.39 8.22
CA ILE A 147 -16.75 1.04 8.27
C ILE A 147 -18.16 1.01 8.87
N ASP A 148 -18.66 2.14 9.39
CA ASP A 148 -19.95 2.22 10.11
C ASP A 148 -21.06 2.97 9.36
N GLU A 149 -20.83 3.49 8.15
CA GLU A 149 -21.88 4.19 7.37
C GLU A 149 -22.79 3.26 6.54
N ASP A 150 -22.56 1.95 6.53
CA ASP A 150 -23.30 1.01 5.66
C ASP A 150 -23.82 -0.25 6.38
N ARG A 151 -24.15 -0.13 7.68
CA ARG A 151 -24.96 -1.14 8.38
C ARG A 151 -26.43 -0.69 8.32
N PRO A 152 -27.39 -1.57 7.95
CA PRO A 152 -28.81 -1.22 7.85
C PRO A 152 -29.41 -0.76 9.17
#